data_AF-A0A1H7K170-F1
#
_entry.id   AF-A0A1H7K170-F1
#
_cell.length_a   1.000
_cell.length_b   1.000
_cell.length_c   1.000
_cell.angle_alpha   90.00
_cell.angle_beta   90.00
_cell.angle_gamma   90.00
#
_symmetry.space_group_name_H-M   'P 1'
#
loop_
_entity.id
_entity.type
_entity.pdbx_description
1 polymer ?
#
loop_
_entity_poly.entity_id
_entity_poly.type
_entity_poly.pdbx_seq_one_letter_code
_entity_poly.pdbx_strand_id
1 'polypeptide(L)'
;MPDMEKIEQYMALVDTLVQIADKQELVACAKLLAMNVAHYAVKYGELPLEERVAKVDPNELNYEQAELVIAGMATLIGVLGSVIQGLDEKTEH
;
A
#
# COMPACT_ATOMS: atom_id res chain seq x y z
N MET A 1 -6.52 -17.32 13.37
CA MET A 1 -7.50 -16.42 12.73
C MET A 1 -6.72 -15.19 12.29
N PRO A 2 -6.90 -14.69 11.06
CA PRO A 2 -6.28 -13.45 10.66
C PRO A 2 -6.64 -12.32 11.62
N ASP A 3 -5.69 -11.41 11.85
CA ASP A 3 -5.88 -10.26 12.74
C ASP A 3 -6.75 -9.21 12.04
N MET A 4 -8.06 -9.44 12.07
CA MET A 4 -9.05 -8.57 11.42
C MET A 4 -9.01 -7.16 12.02
N GLU A 5 -8.73 -7.03 13.32
CA GLU A 5 -8.59 -5.74 13.99
C GLU A 5 -7.43 -4.94 13.39
N LYS A 6 -6.29 -5.59 13.13
CA LYS A 6 -5.15 -4.95 12.47
C LYS A 6 -5.44 -4.55 11.02
N ILE A 7 -6.20 -5.36 10.28
CA ILE A 7 -6.64 -5.00 8.92
C ILE A 7 -7.49 -3.73 8.96
N GLU A 8 -8.49 -3.67 9.83
CA GLU A 8 -9.36 -2.50 10.00
C GLU A 8 -8.56 -1.25 10.38
N GLN A 9 -7.64 -1.37 11.34
CA GLN A 9 -6.77 -0.27 11.74
C GLN A 9 -5.90 0.26 10.59
N TYR A 10 -5.32 -0.64 9.78
CA TYR A 10 -4.47 -0.25 8.65
C TYR A 10 -5.30 0.38 7.53
N MET A 11 -6.50 -0.14 7.25
CA MET A 11 -7.41 0.47 6.29
C MET A 11 -7.80 1.89 6.72
N ALA A 12 -8.21 2.07 7.98
CA ALA A 12 -8.57 3.39 8.50
C ALA A 12 -7.39 4.39 8.46
N LEU A 13 -6.16 3.92 8.69
CA LEU A 13 -4.97 4.76 8.58
C LEU A 13 -4.66 5.12 7.12
N VAL A 14 -4.78 4.18 6.18
CA VAL A 14 -4.67 4.48 4.74
C VAL A 14 -5.69 5.53 4.33
N ASP A 15 -6.96 5.37 4.72
CA ASP A 15 -8.01 6.33 4.40
C ASP A 15 -7.67 7.72 4.93
N THR A 16 -7.18 7.80 6.18
CA THR A 16 -6.71 9.06 6.78
C THR A 16 -5.58 9.68 5.96
N LEU A 17 -4.56 8.90 5.59
CA LEU A 17 -3.43 9.39 4.80
C LEU A 17 -3.85 9.86 3.40
N VAL A 18 -4.81 9.17 2.78
CA VAL A 18 -5.36 9.56 1.47
C VAL A 18 -6.16 10.86 1.56
N GLN A 19 -6.86 11.10 2.67
CA GLN A 19 -7.61 12.35 2.87
C GLN A 19 -6.70 13.57 3.10
N ILE A 20 -5.54 13.39 3.74
CA ILE A 20 -4.59 14.49 3.96
C ILE A 20 -3.69 14.74 2.75
N ALA A 21 -3.45 13.71 1.93
CA ALA A 21 -2.55 13.81 0.79
C ALA A 21 -3.13 14.67 -0.33
N ASP A 22 -2.30 15.54 -0.91
CA ASP A 22 -2.64 16.27 -2.11
C ASP A 22 -2.50 15.42 -3.38
N LYS A 23 -2.92 15.99 -4.52
CA LYS A 23 -2.87 15.27 -5.80
C LYS A 23 -1.45 14.90 -6.23
N GLN A 24 -0.46 15.76 -5.97
CA GLN A 24 0.94 15.49 -6.34
C GLN A 24 1.54 14.39 -5.47
N GLU A 25 1.20 14.39 -4.18
CA GLU A 25 1.59 13.35 -3.21
C GLU A 25 1.02 12.00 -3.61
N LEU A 26 -0.27 11.92 -3.95
CA LEU A 26 -0.88 10.69 -4.44
C LEU A 26 -0.22 10.18 -5.73
N VAL A 27 0.12 11.10 -6.65
CA VAL A 27 0.85 10.76 -7.89
C VAL A 27 2.26 10.25 -7.59
N ALA A 28 2.99 10.89 -6.66
CA ALA A 28 4.33 10.47 -6.26
C ALA A 28 4.30 9.10 -5.57
N CYS A 29 3.33 8.86 -4.68
CA CYS A 29 3.11 7.57 -4.05
C CYS A 29 2.85 6.48 -5.10
N ALA A 30 1.95 6.72 -6.06
CA ALA A 30 1.66 5.78 -7.13
C ALA A 30 2.91 5.45 -7.98
N LYS A 31 3.75 6.45 -8.30
CA LYS A 31 5.02 6.25 -9.02
C LYS A 31 5.99 5.37 -8.23
N LEU A 32 6.14 5.61 -6.94
CA LEU A 32 7.01 4.79 -6.08
C LEU A 32 6.52 3.34 -5.98
N LEU A 33 5.22 3.13 -5.84
CA LEU A 33 4.63 1.79 -5.84
C LEU A 33 4.86 1.07 -7.18
N ALA A 34 4.66 1.76 -8.31
CA ALA A 34 4.95 1.20 -9.63
C ALA A 34 6.43 0.83 -9.79
N MET A 35 7.35 1.65 -9.27
CA MET A 35 8.79 1.33 -9.25
C MET A 35 9.09 0.10 -8.39
N ASN A 36 8.43 -0.06 -7.24
CA ASN A 36 8.59 -1.24 -6.39
C ASN A 36 8.13 -2.52 -7.10
N VAL A 37 6.98 -2.48 -7.78
CA VAL A 37 6.48 -3.61 -8.57
C VAL A 37 7.42 -3.94 -9.72
N ALA A 38 7.89 -2.93 -10.46
CA ALA A 38 8.83 -3.12 -11.56
C ALA A 38 10.17 -3.69 -11.08
N HIS A 39 10.70 -3.19 -9.96
CA HIS A 39 11.94 -3.69 -9.36
C HIS A 39 11.81 -5.18 -8.99
N TYR A 40 10.69 -5.55 -8.35
CA TYR A 40 10.40 -6.95 -8.05
C TYR A 40 10.37 -7.79 -9.33
N ALA A 41 9.62 -7.34 -10.35
CA ALA A 41 9.47 -8.08 -11.61
C ALA A 41 10.80 -8.31 -12.33
N VAL A 42 11.66 -7.29 -12.37
CA VAL A 42 13.00 -7.39 -12.96
C VAL A 42 13.88 -8.39 -12.21
N LYS A 43 13.75 -8.45 -10.88
CA LYS A 43 14.63 -9.26 -10.03
C LYS A 43 14.16 -10.70 -9.86
N TYR A 44 12.86 -10.94 -9.88
CA TYR A 44 12.25 -12.22 -9.50
C TYR A 44 11.32 -12.82 -10.57
N GLY A 45 11.07 -12.10 -11.67
CA GLY A 45 10.12 -12.52 -12.72
C GLY A 45 8.71 -11.97 -12.50
N GLU A 46 7.79 -12.28 -13.42
CA GLU A 46 6.42 -11.76 -13.37
C GLU A 46 5.71 -12.14 -12.06
N LEU A 47 4.98 -11.18 -11.50
CA LEU A 47 4.19 -11.37 -10.28
C LEU A 47 2.92 -12.18 -10.63
N PRO A 48 2.73 -13.41 -10.09
CA PRO A 48 1.55 -14.22 -10.39
C PRO A 48 0.34 -13.69 -9.60
N LEU A 49 -0.20 -12.55 -10.05
CA LEU A 49 -1.30 -11.84 -9.38
C LEU A 49 -2.65 -12.57 -9.51
N GLU A 50 -2.79 -13.38 -10.56
CA GLU A 50 -4.07 -13.93 -11.04
C GLU A 50 -4.73 -14.91 -10.07
N GLU A 51 -3.97 -15.60 -9.21
CA GLU A 51 -4.54 -16.55 -8.25
C GLU A 51 -4.81 -15.95 -6.86
N ARG A 52 -4.08 -14.90 -6.46
CA ARG A 52 -4.10 -14.41 -5.06
C ARG A 52 -4.81 -13.08 -4.85
N VAL A 53 -4.78 -12.18 -5.84
CA VAL A 53 -5.33 -10.82 -5.71
C VAL A 53 -6.75 -10.69 -6.28
N ALA A 54 -7.12 -11.54 -7.25
CA ALA A 54 -8.42 -11.46 -7.94
C ALA A 54 -9.65 -11.75 -7.04
N LYS A 55 -9.46 -12.15 -5.78
CA LYS A 55 -10.54 -12.55 -4.85
C LYS A 55 -10.32 -12.06 -3.41
N VAL A 56 -9.81 -10.84 -3.23
CA VAL A 56 -9.73 -10.23 -1.90
C VAL A 56 -11.11 -9.65 -1.56
N ASP A 57 -12.02 -10.48 -1.03
CA ASP A 57 -13.22 -10.00 -0.33
C ASP A 57 -12.86 -9.81 1.15
N PRO A 58 -12.92 -8.59 1.71
CA PRO A 58 -12.64 -8.32 3.11
C PRO A 58 -13.42 -9.21 4.09
N ASN A 59 -14.59 -9.73 3.69
CA ASN A 59 -15.44 -10.57 4.53
C ASN A 59 -15.10 -12.07 4.46
N GLU A 60 -14.28 -12.50 3.49
CA GLU A 60 -13.94 -13.91 3.25
C GLU A 60 -12.43 -14.14 3.04
N LEU A 61 -11.58 -13.33 3.69
CA LEU A 61 -10.13 -13.50 3.59
C LEU A 61 -9.66 -14.79 4.26
N ASN A 62 -8.97 -15.63 3.50
CA ASN A 62 -8.16 -16.68 4.10
C ASN A 62 -6.89 -16.08 4.76
N TYR A 63 -6.17 -16.89 5.54
CA TYR A 63 -5.00 -16.41 6.28
C TYR A 63 -3.91 -15.79 5.38
N GLU A 64 -3.62 -16.40 4.23
CA GLU A 64 -2.61 -15.87 3.30
C GLU A 64 -3.06 -14.56 2.65
N GLN A 65 -4.34 -14.42 2.33
CA GLN A 65 -4.91 -13.20 1.77
C GLN A 65 -4.92 -12.06 2.81
N ALA A 66 -5.23 -12.38 4.07
CA ALA A 66 -5.18 -11.41 5.16
C ALA A 66 -3.76 -10.88 5.41
N GLU A 67 -2.76 -11.77 5.46
CA GLU A 67 -1.35 -11.36 5.57
C GLU A 67 -0.91 -10.50 4.37
N LEU A 68 -1.37 -10.85 3.16
CA LEU A 68 -1.11 -10.06 1.96
C LEU A 68 -1.73 -8.66 2.04
N VAL A 69 -2.97 -8.55 2.51
CA VAL A 69 -3.64 -7.25 2.74
C VAL A 69 -2.88 -6.43 3.78
N ILE A 70 -2.52 -7.02 4.93
CA ILE A 70 -1.75 -6.34 5.98
C ILE A 70 -0.43 -5.81 5.42
N ALA A 71 0.33 -6.65 4.70
CA ALA A 71 1.62 -6.27 4.12
C ALA A 71 1.46 -5.18 3.04
N GLY A 72 0.43 -5.28 2.21
CA GLY A 72 0.10 -4.29 1.18
C GLY A 72 -0.25 -2.93 1.79
N MET A 73 -1.14 -2.92 2.79
CA MET A 73 -1.53 -1.69 3.48
C MET A 73 -0.37 -1.06 4.25
N ALA A 74 0.46 -1.87 4.93
CA ALA A 74 1.67 -1.38 5.60
C ALA A 74 2.63 -0.70 4.61
N THR A 75 2.81 -1.28 3.42
CA THR A 75 3.62 -0.69 2.36
C THR A 75 3.04 0.63 1.88
N LEU A 76 1.72 0.69 1.67
CA LEU A 76 1.04 1.92 1.24
C LEU A 76 1.17 3.03 2.29
N ILE A 77 0.96 2.72 3.58
CA ILE A 77 1.13 3.65 4.70
C ILE A 77 2.56 4.21 4.73
N GLY A 78 3.56 3.35 4.59
CA GLY A 78 4.96 3.76 4.57
C GLY A 78 5.30 4.69 3.40
N VAL A 79 4.83 4.36 2.19
CA VAL A 79 5.08 5.18 1.00
C VAL A 79 4.33 6.51 1.08
N LEU A 80 3.03 6.51 1.41
CA LEU A 80 2.25 7.74 1.58
C LEU A 80 2.85 8.64 2.66
N GLY A 81 3.17 8.08 3.83
CA GLY A 81 3.79 8.84 4.92
C GLY A 81 5.13 9.47 4.51
N SER A 82 5.97 8.73 3.78
CA SER A 82 7.25 9.25 3.28
C SER A 82 7.09 10.38 2.25
N VAL A 83 6.04 10.32 1.43
CA VAL A 83 5.77 11.30 0.39
C VAL A 83 5.21 12.58 1.00
N ILE A 84 4.24 12.47 1.92
CA ILE A 84 3.63 13.60 2.62
C ILE A 84 4.70 14.34 3.44
N GLN A 85 5.49 13.62 4.25
CA GLN A 85 6.55 14.24 5.06
C GLN A 85 7.70 14.80 4.20
N GLY A 86 8.10 14.08 3.15
CA GLY A 86 9.26 14.45 2.32
C GLY A 86 9.00 15.50 1.25
N LEU A 87 7.74 15.87 0.98
CA LEU A 87 7.40 17.00 0.10
C LEU A 87 7.33 18.31 0.86
N ASP A 88 6.77 18.31 2.08
CA ASP A 88 6.75 19.47 2.98
C ASP A 88 8.17 20.00 3.24
N GLU A 89 9.14 19.11 3.51
CA GLU A 89 10.56 19.48 3.72
C GLU A 89 11.23 20.10 2.48
N LYS A 90 10.72 19.83 1.27
CA LYS A 90 11.31 20.34 0.01
C LYS A 90 10.75 21.70 -0.42
N THR A 91 9.65 22.15 0.17
CA THR A 91 9.03 23.46 -0.11
C THR A 91 9.53 24.59 0.80
N GLU A 92 10.34 24.29 1.83
CA GLU A 92 10.94 25.28 2.74
C GLU A 92 12.37 25.71 2.36
N HIS A 93 12.84 25.38 1.16
CA HIS A 93 14.17 25.75 0.61
C HIS A 93 14.05 26.40 -0.77
#